data_AF-A0A1I8I5R1-F1
#
_entry.id   AF-A0A1I8I5R1-F1
#
_cell.length_a   1.000
_cell.length_b   1.000
_cell.length_c   1.000
_cell.angle_alpha   90.00
_cell.angle_beta   90.00
_cell.angle_gamma   90.00
#
_symmetry.space_group_name_H-M   'P 1'
#
loop_
_entity.id
_entity.type
_entity.pdbx_description
1 polymer ?
#
loop_
_entity_poly.entity_id
_entity_poly.type
_entity_poly.pdbx_seq_one_letter_code
_entity_poly.pdbx_strand_id
1 'polypeptide(L)'
;MATKTKKDPDAYEESVDNKLIETGDSCQDAASDLEVELGAPGGESLQQEQLLDSIGEAQRALDRFLGNQFESARAMMEPLAETSMYHSLGCSTIYYMQASMTLEQPDIQRAVLATKRALRVCQRYRRPRNGLAMAAPLLLRLADFTDEQCHAELCYAELLLEKAVLTFAQDESLMAFVRGGLKIRDCHRAYRLCWRLLRKRAWSCAELRMHFESGARCA
;
A
#
# COMPACT_ATOMS: atom_id res chain seq x y z
N MET A 1 35.85 -25.62 -25.55
CA MET A 1 35.25 -24.35 -25.09
C MET A 1 33.81 -24.63 -24.70
N ALA A 2 33.52 -24.74 -23.39
CA ALA A 2 32.18 -25.03 -22.90
C ALA A 2 31.53 -23.72 -22.42
N THR A 3 30.46 -23.30 -23.09
CA THR A 3 29.61 -22.17 -22.70
C THR A 3 28.71 -22.60 -21.54
N LYS A 4 28.97 -22.09 -20.33
CA LYS A 4 28.03 -22.20 -19.21
C LYS A 4 26.92 -21.16 -19.40
N THR A 5 25.71 -21.64 -19.66
CA THR A 5 24.48 -20.84 -19.58
C THR A 5 24.24 -20.45 -18.13
N LYS A 6 24.19 -19.14 -17.86
CA LYS A 6 23.88 -18.57 -16.55
C LYS A 6 22.41 -18.84 -16.27
N LYS A 7 22.09 -19.60 -15.22
CA LYS A 7 20.73 -19.93 -14.81
C LYS A 7 20.18 -18.74 -14.00
N ASP A 8 19.11 -18.11 -14.48
CA ASP A 8 18.48 -16.99 -13.79
C ASP A 8 17.87 -17.44 -12.44
N PRO A 9 18.21 -16.76 -11.32
CA PRO A 9 17.73 -17.13 -9.99
C PRO A 9 16.22 -16.90 -9.79
N ASP A 10 15.59 -16.05 -10.60
CA ASP A 10 14.18 -15.68 -10.48
C ASP A 10 13.21 -16.81 -10.87
N ALA A 11 13.67 -17.77 -11.71
CA ALA A 11 12.83 -18.86 -12.21
C ALA A 11 12.55 -19.96 -11.15
N TYR A 12 13.36 -20.03 -10.09
CA TYR A 12 13.20 -21.05 -9.05
C TYR A 12 12.17 -20.63 -7.99
N GLU A 13 12.09 -19.33 -7.65
CA GLU A 13 11.12 -18.79 -6.68
C GLU A 13 9.68 -18.79 -7.21
N GLU A 14 9.48 -18.52 -8.51
CA GLU A 14 8.15 -18.51 -9.14
C GLU A 14 7.46 -19.89 -9.10
N SER A 15 8.24 -20.98 -9.00
CA SER A 15 7.72 -22.35 -8.88
C SER A 15 7.23 -22.73 -7.49
N VAL A 16 7.74 -22.08 -6.44
CA VAL A 16 7.41 -22.38 -5.03
C VAL A 16 6.14 -21.63 -4.60
N ASP A 17 5.95 -20.41 -5.11
CA ASP A 17 4.78 -19.57 -4.79
C ASP A 17 3.46 -20.16 -5.33
N ASN A 18 3.51 -20.98 -6.38
CA ASN A 18 2.33 -21.56 -7.01
C ASN A 18 1.70 -22.73 -6.21
N LYS A 19 2.34 -23.18 -5.12
CA LYS A 19 1.86 -24.30 -4.29
C LYS A 19 1.26 -23.90 -2.93
N LEU A 20 1.22 -22.62 -2.58
CA LEU A 20 0.82 -22.16 -1.24
C LEU A 20 -0.45 -21.30 -1.22
N ILE A 21 -1.23 -21.30 -2.30
CA ILE A 21 -2.51 -20.58 -2.41
C ILE A 21 -3.68 -21.57 -2.25
N GLU A 22 -3.67 -22.38 -1.20
CA GLU A 22 -4.87 -23.08 -0.74
C GLU A 22 -4.86 -23.11 0.78
N THR A 23 -5.58 -22.18 1.39
CA THR A 23 -6.34 -22.34 2.64
C THR A 23 -7.03 -21.01 2.95
N GLY A 24 -8.35 -21.09 3.06
CA GLY A 24 -9.27 -19.97 2.93
C GLY A 24 -9.44 -19.09 4.17
N ASP A 25 -10.21 -18.02 4.00
CA ASP A 25 -11.39 -17.83 4.82
C ASP A 25 -12.46 -17.08 4.02
N SER A 26 -13.70 -17.48 4.24
CA SER A 26 -14.92 -17.14 3.50
C SER A 26 -15.69 -16.00 4.17
N CYS A 27 -16.22 -15.07 3.38
CA CYS A 27 -17.51 -14.42 3.63
C CYS A 27 -18.08 -13.94 2.30
N GLN A 28 -19.22 -14.51 1.93
CA GLN A 28 -20.07 -14.12 0.81
C GLN A 28 -21.15 -13.12 1.27
N ASP A 29 -21.84 -12.59 0.25
CA ASP A 29 -23.09 -11.81 0.24
C ASP A 29 -22.92 -10.27 0.39
N ALA A 30 -23.53 -9.40 -0.42
CA ALA A 30 -24.44 -9.52 -1.56
C ALA A 30 -24.53 -8.15 -2.30
N ALA A 31 -25.17 -8.16 -3.48
CA ALA A 31 -25.75 -7.03 -4.24
C ALA A 31 -24.77 -6.09 -4.98
N SER A 32 -25.08 -5.52 -6.14
CA SER A 32 -26.03 -5.75 -7.24
C SER A 32 -25.69 -4.66 -8.26
N ASP A 33 -25.72 -5.00 -9.55
CA ASP A 33 -25.87 -4.13 -10.72
C ASP A 33 -25.62 -2.63 -10.54
N LEU A 34 -24.47 -2.16 -11.01
CA LEU A 34 -24.32 -0.78 -11.47
C LEU A 34 -23.56 -0.79 -12.80
N GLU A 35 -24.27 -0.42 -13.86
CA GLU A 35 -23.75 -0.25 -15.20
C GLU A 35 -22.60 0.77 -15.18
N VAL A 36 -21.48 0.38 -15.79
CA VAL A 36 -20.29 1.23 -15.94
C VAL A 36 -20.57 2.20 -17.08
N GLU A 37 -20.85 3.46 -16.73
CA GLU A 37 -20.75 4.55 -17.71
C GLU A 37 -19.29 4.71 -18.15
N LEU A 38 -19.07 4.63 -19.47
CA LEU A 38 -17.79 4.89 -20.10
C LEU A 38 -17.38 6.35 -19.84
N GLY A 39 -16.31 6.52 -19.06
CA GLY A 39 -15.75 7.82 -18.71
C GLY A 39 -15.22 8.60 -19.91
N ALA A 40 -15.56 9.89 -19.95
CA ALA A 40 -15.04 10.87 -20.89
C ALA A 40 -13.51 11.05 -20.71
N PRO A 41 -12.75 11.39 -21.78
CA PRO A 41 -11.29 11.51 -21.78
C PRO A 41 -10.70 12.61 -20.88
N GLY A 42 -11.54 13.38 -20.16
CA GLY A 42 -11.10 14.37 -19.16
C GLY A 42 -10.96 13.83 -17.73
N GLY A 43 -11.49 12.63 -17.43
CA GLY A 43 -11.52 12.09 -16.06
C GLY A 43 -10.15 11.65 -15.54
N GLU A 44 -9.35 10.97 -16.37
CA GLU A 44 -8.08 10.39 -15.94
C GLU A 44 -7.00 11.44 -15.65
N SER A 45 -6.95 12.52 -16.43
CA SER A 45 -5.97 13.60 -16.24
C SER A 45 -6.19 14.37 -14.93
N LEU A 46 -7.45 14.68 -14.60
CA LEU A 46 -7.81 15.33 -13.34
C LEU A 46 -7.50 14.45 -12.12
N GLN A 47 -7.72 13.14 -12.22
CA GLN A 47 -7.37 12.18 -11.16
C GLN A 47 -5.86 12.10 -10.94
N GLN A 48 -5.06 12.14 -12.01
CA GLN A 48 -3.59 12.14 -11.91
C GLN A 48 -3.08 13.41 -11.23
N GLU A 49 -3.64 14.58 -11.56
CA GLU A 49 -3.28 15.86 -10.94
C GLU A 49 -3.61 15.87 -9.44
N GLN A 50 -4.82 15.47 -9.06
CA GLN A 50 -5.21 15.34 -7.64
C GLN A 50 -4.32 14.38 -6.86
N LEU A 51 -3.90 13.27 -7.48
CA LEU A 51 -3.00 12.32 -6.86
C LEU A 51 -1.62 12.93 -6.62
N LEU A 52 -1.06 13.64 -7.61
CA LEU A 52 0.22 14.36 -7.50
C LEU A 52 0.16 15.43 -6.41
N ASP A 53 -0.92 16.21 -6.35
CA ASP A 53 -1.12 17.21 -5.31
C ASP A 53 -1.11 16.58 -3.91
N SER A 54 -1.83 15.45 -3.74
CA SER A 54 -1.88 14.74 -2.46
C SER A 54 -0.52 14.16 -2.04
N ILE A 55 0.31 13.73 -3.00
CA ILE A 55 1.69 13.30 -2.75
C ILE A 55 2.52 14.49 -2.27
N GLY A 56 2.43 15.62 -2.97
CA GLY A 56 3.15 16.85 -2.61
C GLY A 56 2.72 17.41 -1.24
N GLU A 57 1.45 17.28 -0.87
CA GLU A 57 0.95 17.61 0.46
C GLU A 57 1.51 16.68 1.55
N ALA A 58 1.51 15.37 1.30
CA ALA A 58 2.10 14.40 2.23
C ALA A 58 3.60 14.63 2.45
N GLN A 59 4.36 14.95 1.38
CA GLN A 59 5.78 15.29 1.47
C GLN A 59 6.01 16.55 2.32
N ARG A 60 5.25 17.62 2.05
CA ARG A 60 5.33 18.87 2.84
C ARG A 60 4.95 18.66 4.30
N ALA A 61 3.99 17.80 4.59
CA ALA A 61 3.64 17.46 5.97
C ALA A 61 4.76 16.70 6.67
N LEU A 62 5.41 15.76 5.97
CA LEU A 62 6.57 15.05 6.50
C LEU A 62 7.74 16.00 6.78
N ASP A 63 8.02 16.95 5.88
CA ASP A 63 9.05 17.97 6.09
C ASP A 63 8.76 18.82 7.34
N ARG A 64 7.49 19.21 7.55
CA ARG A 64 7.07 19.92 8.76
C ARG A 64 7.25 19.06 10.02
N PHE A 65 6.88 17.79 9.96
CA PHE A 65 7.05 16.85 11.06
C PHE A 65 8.52 16.73 11.45
N LEU A 66 9.41 16.50 10.47
CA LEU A 66 10.85 16.41 10.68
C LEU A 66 11.47 17.75 11.11
N GLY A 67 10.84 18.87 10.75
CA GLY A 67 11.12 20.20 11.27
C GLY A 67 10.57 20.49 12.67
N ASN A 68 10.11 19.47 13.41
CA ASN A 68 9.48 19.56 14.75
C ASN A 68 8.18 20.38 14.80
N GLN A 69 7.51 20.59 13.66
CA GLN A 69 6.22 21.28 13.56
C GLN A 69 5.06 20.26 13.55
N PHE A 70 4.97 19.44 14.59
CA PHE A 70 4.06 18.29 14.68
C PHE A 70 2.58 18.65 14.47
N GLU A 71 2.08 19.68 15.18
CA GLU A 71 0.71 20.18 15.04
C GLU A 71 0.42 20.64 13.61
N SER A 72 1.37 21.32 12.97
CA SER A 72 1.18 21.81 11.61
C SER A 72 1.16 20.67 10.59
N ALA A 73 1.97 19.64 10.78
CA ALA A 73 1.97 18.46 9.94
C ALA A 73 0.62 17.73 10.04
N ARG A 74 0.10 17.55 11.26
CA ARG A 74 -1.22 16.92 11.49
C ARG A 74 -2.36 17.73 10.91
N ALA A 75 -2.40 19.03 11.15
CA ALA A 75 -3.44 19.91 10.64
C ALA A 75 -3.51 19.92 9.10
N MET A 76 -2.39 19.65 8.41
CA MET A 76 -2.36 19.50 6.96
C MET A 76 -3.00 18.20 6.49
N MET A 77 -2.81 17.10 7.23
CA MET A 77 -3.22 15.76 6.80
C MET A 77 -4.63 15.36 7.25
N GLU A 78 -5.03 15.73 8.47
CA GLU A 78 -6.30 15.31 9.08
C GLU A 78 -7.57 15.64 8.27
N PRO A 79 -7.71 16.82 7.61
CA PRO A 79 -8.95 17.18 6.91
C PRO A 79 -9.32 16.22 5.78
N LEU A 80 -8.32 15.63 5.12
CA LEU A 80 -8.48 14.73 3.96
C LEU A 80 -8.12 13.28 4.29
N ALA A 81 -7.84 12.97 5.56
CA ALA A 81 -7.39 11.64 5.97
C ALA A 81 -8.45 10.54 5.79
N GLU A 82 -9.73 10.86 5.60
CA GLU A 82 -10.78 9.86 5.34
C GLU A 82 -11.09 9.67 3.85
N THR A 83 -10.62 10.59 3.01
CA THR A 83 -10.99 10.69 1.59
C THR A 83 -9.81 10.52 0.65
N SER A 84 -8.58 10.86 1.03
CA SER A 84 -7.40 10.74 0.16
C SER A 84 -6.40 9.74 0.72
N MET A 85 -5.88 8.85 -0.15
CA MET A 85 -4.97 7.77 0.28
C MET A 85 -3.67 8.31 0.87
N TYR A 86 -3.06 9.34 0.27
CA TYR A 86 -1.79 9.92 0.73
C TYR A 86 -1.95 10.76 2.00
N HIS A 87 -3.07 11.47 2.15
CA HIS A 87 -3.40 12.17 3.39
C HIS A 87 -3.63 11.19 4.54
N SER A 88 -4.32 10.09 4.26
CA SER A 88 -4.58 9.05 5.25
C SER A 88 -3.30 8.32 5.67
N LEU A 89 -2.46 7.99 4.69
CA LEU A 89 -1.11 7.46 4.92
C LEU A 89 -0.28 8.44 5.74
N GLY A 90 -0.11 9.68 5.29
CA GLY A 90 0.68 10.70 6.00
C GLY A 90 0.21 10.94 7.43
N CYS A 91 -1.12 10.99 7.64
CA CYS A 91 -1.70 11.08 8.99
C CYS A 91 -1.34 9.85 9.86
N SER A 92 -1.45 8.63 9.31
CA SER A 92 -1.02 7.40 9.98
C SER A 92 0.47 7.43 10.32
N THR A 93 1.32 7.80 9.36
CA THR A 93 2.77 7.85 9.51
C THR A 93 3.21 8.84 10.58
N ILE A 94 2.57 10.01 10.67
CA ILE A 94 2.84 11.00 11.73
C ILE A 94 2.52 10.41 13.12
N TYR A 95 1.34 9.80 13.28
CA TYR A 95 0.96 9.18 14.54
C TYR A 95 1.85 7.96 14.87
N TYR A 96 2.22 7.17 13.87
CA TYR A 96 3.15 6.06 13.99
C TYR A 96 4.51 6.53 14.50
N MET A 97 5.11 7.55 13.88
CA MET A 97 6.39 8.11 14.32
C MET A 97 6.30 8.64 15.75
N GLN A 98 5.22 9.35 16.10
CA GLN A 98 4.98 9.78 17.48
C GLN A 98 4.97 8.60 18.45
N ALA A 99 4.17 7.56 18.16
CA ALA A 99 4.09 6.37 18.98
C ALA A 99 5.43 5.63 19.10
N SER A 100 6.23 5.58 18.03
CA SER A 100 7.56 4.97 18.04
C SER A 100 8.58 5.75 18.86
N MET A 101 8.46 7.08 18.91
CA MET A 101 9.36 7.94 19.67
C MET A 101 9.00 7.99 21.16
N THR A 102 7.70 8.06 21.50
CA THR A 102 7.24 8.15 22.89
C THR A 102 7.15 6.78 23.56
N LEU A 103 6.81 5.75 22.77
CA LEU A 103 6.46 4.40 23.26
C LEU A 103 5.38 4.43 24.36
N GLU A 104 4.59 5.49 24.40
CA GLU A 104 3.49 5.63 25.34
C GLU A 104 2.25 4.92 24.81
N GLN A 105 1.61 4.11 25.65
CA GLN A 105 0.38 3.41 25.31
C GLN A 105 -0.73 4.30 24.69
N PRO A 106 -1.04 5.51 25.20
CA PRO A 106 -2.03 6.37 24.54
C PRO A 106 -1.67 6.72 23.08
N ASP A 107 -0.40 6.98 22.80
CA ASP A 107 0.07 7.32 21.45
C ASP A 107 0.07 6.08 20.54
N ILE A 108 0.50 4.93 21.05
CA ILE A 108 0.44 3.64 20.34
C ILE A 108 -1.01 3.31 19.93
N GLN A 109 -1.97 3.47 20.83
CA GLN A 109 -3.39 3.22 20.51
C GLN A 109 -3.90 4.20 19.44
N ARG A 110 -3.50 5.48 19.52
CA ARG A 110 -3.87 6.49 18.51
C ARG A 110 -3.31 6.12 17.14
N ALA A 111 -2.04 5.75 17.06
CA ALA A 111 -1.39 5.29 15.84
C ALA A 111 -2.11 4.06 15.25
N VAL A 112 -2.39 3.04 16.06
CA VAL A 112 -3.10 1.83 15.61
C VAL A 112 -4.48 2.15 15.03
N LEU A 113 -5.21 3.08 15.64
CA LEU A 113 -6.51 3.53 15.12
C LEU A 113 -6.36 4.28 13.79
N ALA A 114 -5.37 5.18 13.69
CA ALA A 114 -5.06 5.91 12.46
C ALA A 114 -4.68 4.95 11.32
N THR A 115 -3.76 4.00 11.57
CA THR A 115 -3.35 2.99 10.59
C THR A 115 -4.52 2.12 10.13
N LYS A 116 -5.42 1.72 11.05
CA LYS A 116 -6.65 0.97 10.68
C LYS A 116 -7.59 1.80 9.81
N ARG A 117 -7.72 3.11 10.05
CA ARG A 117 -8.50 4.01 9.19
C ARG A 117 -7.86 4.12 7.81
N ALA A 118 -6.55 4.35 7.75
CA ALA A 118 -5.82 4.49 6.49
C ALA A 118 -5.85 3.22 5.64
N LEU A 119 -5.73 2.04 6.25
CA LEU A 119 -5.89 0.77 5.53
C LEU A 119 -7.26 0.66 4.87
N ARG A 120 -8.34 1.10 5.56
CA ARG A 120 -9.69 1.10 4.99
C ARG A 120 -9.83 2.09 3.84
N VAL A 121 -9.22 3.27 3.93
CA VAL A 121 -9.21 4.26 2.85
C VAL A 121 -8.51 3.67 1.63
N CYS A 122 -7.26 3.18 1.77
CA CYS A 122 -6.51 2.59 0.67
C CYS A 122 -7.26 1.40 0.04
N GLN A 123 -7.94 0.58 0.85
CA GLN A 123 -8.71 -0.56 0.35
C GLN A 123 -9.82 -0.17 -0.64
N ARG A 124 -10.38 1.05 -0.56
CA ARG A 124 -11.39 1.55 -1.51
C ARG A 124 -10.81 1.84 -2.89
N TYR A 125 -9.55 2.27 -2.95
CA TYR A 125 -8.83 2.60 -4.18
C TYR A 125 -8.13 1.39 -4.81
N ARG A 126 -7.91 0.33 -4.02
CA ARG A 126 -7.28 -0.89 -4.51
C ARG A 126 -8.18 -1.64 -5.48
N ARG A 127 -7.54 -2.35 -6.42
CA ARG A 127 -8.26 -3.20 -7.37
C ARG A 127 -9.08 -4.26 -6.62
N PRO A 128 -10.40 -4.36 -6.86
CA PRO A 128 -11.23 -5.40 -6.30
C PRO A 128 -10.68 -6.79 -6.65
N ARG A 129 -10.53 -7.66 -5.64
CA ARG A 129 -10.11 -9.04 -5.83
C ARG A 129 -11.31 -9.89 -6.26
N ASN A 130 -11.80 -9.66 -7.48
CA ASN A 130 -12.90 -10.45 -8.02
C ASN A 130 -12.36 -11.83 -8.40
N GLY A 131 -13.02 -12.90 -7.94
CA GLY A 131 -12.56 -14.28 -8.15
C GLY A 131 -12.34 -14.63 -9.63
N LEU A 132 -13.14 -14.06 -10.53
CA LEU A 132 -12.99 -14.25 -11.98
C LEU A 132 -11.72 -13.58 -12.54
N ALA A 133 -11.33 -12.41 -12.00
CA ALA A 133 -10.09 -11.73 -12.37
C ALA A 133 -8.84 -12.48 -11.86
N MET A 134 -8.99 -13.39 -10.89
CA MET A 134 -7.89 -14.22 -10.41
C MET A 134 -7.47 -15.30 -11.42
N ALA A 135 -8.37 -15.72 -12.31
CA ALA A 135 -8.14 -16.76 -13.30
C ALA A 135 -7.34 -16.29 -14.54
N ALA A 136 -7.22 -14.97 -14.74
CA ALA A 136 -6.42 -14.42 -15.84
C ALA A 136 -4.91 -14.64 -15.61
N PRO A 137 -4.11 -14.78 -16.69
CA PRO A 137 -2.66 -14.84 -16.57
C PRO A 137 -2.11 -13.63 -15.82
N LEU A 138 -1.16 -13.86 -14.91
CA LEU A 138 -0.60 -12.84 -14.02
C LEU A 138 -0.13 -11.58 -14.78
N LEU A 139 0.43 -11.74 -15.98
CA LEU A 139 0.89 -10.61 -16.80
C LEU A 139 -0.25 -9.70 -17.25
N LEU A 140 -1.37 -10.27 -17.69
CA LEU A 140 -2.56 -9.52 -18.09
C LEU A 140 -3.13 -8.79 -16.87
N ARG A 141 -3.17 -9.48 -15.72
CA ARG A 141 -3.62 -8.90 -14.45
C ARG A 141 -2.77 -7.74 -13.98
N LEU A 142 -1.47 -7.71 -14.28
CA LEU A 142 -0.58 -6.60 -13.91
C LEU A 142 -0.70 -5.40 -14.87
N ALA A 143 -1.06 -5.64 -16.13
CA ALA A 143 -1.18 -4.60 -17.14
C ALA A 143 -2.38 -3.67 -16.90
N ASP A 144 -3.50 -4.20 -16.39
CA ASP A 144 -4.74 -3.41 -16.23
C ASP A 144 -4.79 -2.53 -14.97
N PHE A 145 -3.68 -2.38 -14.23
CA PHE A 145 -3.69 -1.47 -13.08
C PHE A 145 -3.67 -0.02 -13.55
N THR A 146 -4.49 0.83 -12.95
CA THR A 146 -4.37 2.29 -13.11
C THR A 146 -3.23 2.83 -12.25
N ASP A 147 -2.74 4.04 -12.54
CA ASP A 147 -1.70 4.68 -11.72
C ASP A 147 -2.20 4.81 -10.27
N GLU A 148 -3.44 5.27 -10.09
CA GLU A 148 -4.09 5.39 -8.78
C GLU A 148 -4.15 4.06 -8.02
N GLN A 149 -4.53 2.96 -8.69
CA GLN A 149 -4.55 1.63 -8.08
C GLN A 149 -3.15 1.15 -7.69
N CYS A 150 -2.12 1.47 -8.47
CA CYS A 150 -0.74 1.19 -8.10
C CYS A 150 -0.39 1.93 -6.80
N HIS A 151 -0.59 3.25 -6.75
CA HIS A 151 -0.31 4.04 -5.55
C HIS A 151 -1.12 3.56 -4.33
N ALA A 152 -2.35 3.11 -4.51
CA ALA A 152 -3.15 2.51 -3.44
C ALA A 152 -2.55 1.19 -2.92
N GLU A 153 -2.00 0.32 -3.79
CA GLU A 153 -1.29 -0.89 -3.37
C GLU A 153 -0.01 -0.54 -2.58
N LEU A 154 0.72 0.50 -2.99
CA LEU A 154 1.93 0.96 -2.30
C LEU A 154 1.61 1.54 -0.92
N CYS A 155 0.67 2.48 -0.82
CA CYS A 155 0.23 3.05 0.46
C CYS A 155 -0.28 1.96 1.40
N TYR A 156 -1.01 0.97 0.86
CA TYR A 156 -1.47 -0.18 1.64
C TYR A 156 -0.30 -1.04 2.16
N ALA A 157 0.74 -1.26 1.35
CA ALA A 157 1.94 -2.00 1.77
C ALA A 157 2.69 -1.28 2.91
N GLU A 158 2.84 0.04 2.82
CA GLU A 158 3.46 0.88 3.86
C GLU A 158 2.66 0.83 5.17
N LEU A 159 1.33 0.98 5.10
CA LEU A 159 0.46 0.89 6.27
C LEU A 159 0.45 -0.50 6.91
N LEU A 160 0.59 -1.58 6.13
CA LEU A 160 0.76 -2.91 6.68
C LEU A 160 2.06 -3.01 7.49
N LEU A 161 3.13 -2.37 7.02
CA LEU A 161 4.41 -2.34 7.72
C LEU A 161 4.31 -1.56 9.04
N GLU A 162 3.71 -0.36 9.03
CA GLU A 162 3.42 0.40 10.25
C GLU A 162 2.61 -0.45 11.25
N LYS A 163 1.57 -1.13 10.78
CA LYS A 163 0.73 -2.01 11.61
C LYS A 163 1.51 -3.20 12.17
N ALA A 164 2.45 -3.76 11.41
CA ALA A 164 3.32 -4.83 11.88
C ALA A 164 4.20 -4.33 13.03
N VAL A 165 4.84 -3.17 12.86
CA VAL A 165 5.69 -2.55 13.88
C VAL A 165 4.88 -2.22 15.14
N LEU A 166 3.72 -1.56 15.00
CA LEU A 166 2.84 -1.23 16.12
C LEU A 166 2.31 -2.44 16.87
N THR A 167 2.24 -3.62 16.22
CA THR A 167 1.86 -4.87 16.91
C THR A 167 2.90 -5.24 17.95
N PHE A 168 4.19 -5.05 17.66
CA PHE A 168 5.25 -5.32 18.64
C PHE A 168 5.27 -4.29 19.78
N ALA A 169 4.89 -3.05 19.50
CA ALA A 169 4.82 -1.98 20.50
C ALA A 169 3.60 -2.11 21.44
N GLN A 170 2.50 -2.73 21.00
CA GLN A 170 1.28 -2.84 21.79
C GLN A 170 1.43 -3.73 23.03
N ASP A 171 2.03 -4.91 22.86
CA ASP A 171 2.26 -5.86 23.95
C ASP A 171 3.49 -6.73 23.66
N GLU A 172 4.39 -6.91 24.62
CA GLU A 172 5.63 -7.70 24.46
C GLU A 172 5.39 -9.22 24.49
N SER A 173 4.15 -9.65 24.24
CA SER A 173 3.78 -11.07 24.34
C SER A 173 4.36 -11.87 23.17
N LEU A 174 4.63 -13.17 23.41
CA LEU A 174 4.97 -14.11 22.33
C LEU A 174 3.88 -14.15 21.24
N MET A 175 2.62 -13.90 21.62
CA MET A 175 1.50 -13.81 20.67
C MET A 175 1.57 -12.55 19.82
N ALA A 176 2.08 -11.43 20.33
CA ALA A 176 2.38 -10.24 19.54
C ALA A 176 3.51 -10.52 18.55
N PHE A 177 4.53 -11.28 18.95
CA PHE A 177 5.61 -11.67 18.05
C PHE A 177 5.11 -12.53 16.88
N VAL A 178 4.30 -13.55 17.16
CA VAL A 178 3.67 -14.40 16.11
C VAL A 178 2.78 -13.57 15.19
N ARG A 179 1.90 -12.73 15.77
CA ARG A 179 1.02 -11.83 15.00
C ARG A 179 1.81 -10.80 14.18
N GLY A 180 2.96 -10.35 14.67
CA GLY A 180 3.86 -9.43 13.98
C GLY A 180 4.55 -10.12 12.80
N GLY A 181 5.10 -11.31 13.01
CA GLY A 181 5.74 -12.10 11.95
C GLY A 181 4.79 -12.43 10.78
N LEU A 182 3.55 -12.81 11.07
CA LEU A 182 2.53 -13.02 10.04
C LEU A 182 2.25 -11.74 9.24
N LYS A 183 2.17 -10.58 9.90
CA LYS A 183 1.98 -9.29 9.22
C LYS A 183 3.19 -8.92 8.36
N ILE A 184 4.41 -9.16 8.81
CA ILE A 184 5.62 -8.91 8.00
C ILE A 184 5.58 -9.71 6.70
N ARG A 185 5.14 -10.97 6.75
CA ARG A 185 4.93 -11.78 5.54
C ARG A 185 3.91 -11.14 4.58
N ASP A 186 2.81 -10.61 5.11
CA ASP A 186 1.80 -9.93 4.30
C ASP A 186 2.34 -8.63 3.69
N CYS A 187 3.15 -7.87 4.45
CA CYS A 187 3.87 -6.69 3.95
C CYS A 187 4.76 -7.07 2.76
N HIS A 188 5.60 -8.10 2.92
CA HIS A 188 6.50 -8.58 1.87
C HIS A 188 5.73 -8.98 0.60
N ARG A 189 4.58 -9.66 0.73
CA ARG A 189 3.72 -10.00 -0.41
C ARG A 189 3.18 -8.76 -1.12
N ALA A 190 2.77 -7.73 -0.36
CA ALA A 190 2.28 -6.47 -0.92
C ALA A 190 3.39 -5.70 -1.66
N TYR A 191 4.58 -5.60 -1.07
CA TYR A 191 5.73 -4.98 -1.73
C TYR A 191 6.21 -5.75 -2.97
N ARG A 192 6.20 -7.09 -2.94
CA ARG A 192 6.48 -7.93 -4.12
C ARG A 192 5.49 -7.69 -5.25
N LEU A 193 4.23 -7.36 -4.95
CA LEU A 193 3.28 -6.91 -5.97
C LEU A 193 3.69 -5.55 -6.54
N CYS A 194 4.00 -4.58 -5.67
CA CYS A 194 4.44 -3.24 -6.09
C CYS A 194 5.69 -3.30 -6.98
N TRP A 195 6.67 -4.13 -6.62
CA TRP A 195 7.87 -4.37 -7.42
C TRP A 195 7.55 -4.93 -8.82
N ARG A 196 6.61 -5.88 -8.90
CA ARG A 196 6.16 -6.44 -10.19
C ARG A 196 5.43 -5.40 -11.04
N LEU A 197 4.59 -4.57 -10.42
CA LEU A 197 3.91 -3.47 -11.10
C LEU A 197 4.93 -2.47 -11.68
N LEU A 198 5.91 -2.05 -10.88
CA LEU A 198 6.97 -1.13 -11.33
C LEU A 198 7.69 -1.63 -12.59
N ARG A 199 8.00 -2.94 -12.65
CA ARG A 199 8.81 -3.53 -13.73
C ARG A 199 8.02 -3.92 -14.98
N LYS A 200 6.80 -4.42 -14.81
CA LYS A 200 6.05 -5.10 -15.88
C LYS A 200 4.91 -4.26 -16.47
N ARG A 201 4.48 -3.20 -15.80
CA ARG A 201 3.36 -2.34 -16.21
C ARG A 201 3.86 -1.13 -17.00
N ALA A 202 3.06 -0.68 -17.98
CA ALA A 202 3.24 0.63 -18.62
C ALA A 202 2.60 1.73 -17.76
N TRP A 203 3.27 2.88 -17.66
CA TRP A 203 2.83 4.01 -16.84
C TRP A 203 2.28 5.12 -17.73
N SER A 204 1.14 5.70 -17.38
CA SER A 204 0.55 6.82 -18.12
C SER A 204 1.17 8.15 -17.71
N CYS A 205 1.57 8.33 -16.45
CA CYS A 205 2.31 9.49 -15.96
C CYS A 205 3.72 9.13 -15.48
N ALA A 206 4.72 9.85 -15.99
CA ALA A 206 6.13 9.64 -15.61
C ALA A 206 6.45 10.10 -14.19
N GLU A 207 5.79 11.16 -13.71
CA GLU A 207 6.00 11.70 -12.37
C GLU A 207 5.41 10.77 -11.29
N LEU A 208 4.18 10.27 -11.51
CA LEU A 208 3.58 9.25 -10.65
C LEU A 208 4.43 7.99 -10.59
N ARG A 209 4.96 7.53 -11.74
CA ARG A 209 5.93 6.43 -11.77
C ARG A 209 7.14 6.71 -10.88
N MET A 210 7.71 7.91 -10.93
CA MET A 210 8.87 8.28 -10.12
C MET A 210 8.56 8.20 -8.62
N HIS A 211 7.42 8.76 -8.20
CA HIS A 211 6.99 8.68 -6.80
C HIS A 211 6.74 7.23 -6.37
N PHE A 212 6.05 6.44 -7.19
CA PHE A 212 5.83 5.02 -6.92
C PHE A 212 7.14 4.24 -6.82
N GLU A 213 8.09 4.50 -7.71
CA GLU A 213 9.40 3.87 -7.73
C GLU A 213 10.19 4.12 -6.45
N SER A 214 10.10 5.34 -5.90
CA SER A 214 10.76 5.68 -4.64
C SER A 214 10.28 4.80 -3.48
N GLY A 215 8.97 4.57 -3.33
CA GLY A 215 8.43 3.71 -2.28
C GLY A 215 8.59 2.21 -2.57
N ALA A 216 8.37 1.78 -3.82
CA ALA A 216 8.43 0.37 -4.19
C ALA A 216 9.84 -0.24 -4.15
N ARG A 217 10.89 0.60 -4.17
CA ARG A 217 12.30 0.19 -4.01
C ARG A 217 12.76 0.08 -2.56
N CYS A 218 12.02 0.64 -1.61
CA CYS A 218 12.40 0.68 -0.20
C CYS A 218 12.17 -0.65 0.56
N ALA A 219 11.68 -1.70 -0.11
CA ALA A 219 11.37 -3.00 0.49
C ALA A 219 12.16 -4.16 -0.11
#